data_AF-A0A133ZRW1-F1
#
_entry.id   AF-A0A133ZRW1-F1
#
_cell.length_a   1.000
_cell.length_b   1.000
_cell.length_c   1.000
_cell.angle_alpha   90.00
_cell.angle_beta   90.00
_cell.angle_gamma   90.00
#
_symmetry.space_group_name_H-M   'P 1'
#
loop_
_entity.id
_entity.type
_entity.pdbx_description
1 polymer ?
#
loop_
_entity_poly.entity_id
_entity_poly.type
_entity_poly.pdbx_seq_one_letter_code
_entity_poly.pdbx_strand_id
1 'polypeptide(L)'
;MAAQLNYNYGTPMGVPGGKFDIAFDEVVTRSNEEVDKKMKFGLAVAVGTNVGKGVKLPTTGVTADKIEGVTVAIATTEHDTDGNVIIKKGAALSVMRKGNIWGRLANGITPEAGKTAYVALTGDDAGTFTTSSTGTVDIGAKFGNVVDKDNGIAVIVL
;
A
#
# COMPACT_ATOMS: atom_id res chain seq x y z
N MET A 1 -4.68 34.23 -6.26
CA MET A 1 -3.28 33.79 -6.07
C MET A 1 -3.31 32.30 -5.78
N ALA A 2 -2.73 31.47 -6.64
CA ALA A 2 -2.48 30.07 -6.27
C ALA A 2 -1.20 30.08 -5.42
N ALA A 3 -1.34 29.94 -4.11
CA ALA A 3 -0.18 29.82 -3.24
C ALA A 3 0.45 28.44 -3.48
N GLN A 4 1.73 28.42 -3.82
CA GLN A 4 2.49 27.19 -3.95
C GLN A 4 2.72 26.63 -2.54
N LEU A 5 2.03 25.53 -2.20
CA LEU A 5 2.05 24.93 -0.86
C LEU A 5 3.26 24.02 -0.63
N ASN A 6 4.01 23.64 -1.69
CA ASN A 6 5.24 22.87 -1.58
C ASN A 6 6.39 23.55 -2.34
N TYR A 7 7.48 23.87 -1.65
CA TYR A 7 8.65 24.51 -2.26
C TYR A 7 9.72 23.51 -2.71
N ASN A 8 9.53 22.21 -2.45
CA ASN A 8 10.64 21.27 -2.48
C ASN A 8 10.94 20.71 -3.88
N TYR A 9 10.01 20.72 -4.85
CA TYR A 9 10.13 20.14 -6.22
C TYR A 9 10.92 18.82 -6.33
N GLY A 10 11.08 18.10 -5.22
CA GLY A 10 11.90 16.92 -5.13
C GLY A 10 11.20 15.81 -5.87
N THR A 11 11.93 15.10 -6.71
CA THR A 11 11.42 13.86 -7.28
C THR A 11 11.08 12.91 -6.12
N PRO A 12 9.90 12.25 -6.14
CA PRO A 12 9.56 11.27 -5.12
C PRO A 12 10.68 10.23 -4.94
N MET A 13 10.97 9.85 -3.71
CA MET A 13 12.02 8.86 -3.42
C MET A 13 11.64 7.45 -3.88
N GLY A 14 10.36 7.22 -4.15
CA GLY A 14 9.82 5.97 -4.67
C GLY A 14 8.41 6.14 -5.22
N VAL A 15 7.84 5.03 -5.68
CA VAL A 15 6.46 4.96 -6.18
C VAL A 15 5.67 4.06 -5.25
N PRO A 16 4.42 4.41 -4.85
CA PRO A 16 3.58 3.51 -4.07
C PRO A 16 3.46 2.12 -4.73
N GLY A 17 3.82 1.07 -4.00
CA GLY A 17 3.89 -0.31 -4.48
C GLY A 17 5.15 -0.67 -5.27
N GLY A 18 6.10 0.26 -5.45
CA GLY A 18 7.38 -0.04 -6.07
C GLY A 18 8.24 -0.92 -5.16
N LYS A 19 8.93 -1.91 -5.75
CA LYS A 19 9.95 -2.67 -5.03
C LYS A 19 11.05 -1.72 -4.58
N PHE A 20 11.49 -1.83 -3.32
CA PHE A 20 12.50 -0.93 -2.77
C PHE A 20 13.92 -1.32 -3.19
N ASP A 21 14.20 -2.62 -3.22
CA ASP A 21 15.53 -3.15 -3.52
C ASP A 21 15.45 -4.43 -4.38
N ILE A 22 16.61 -5.08 -4.55
CA ILE A 22 16.79 -6.33 -5.29
C ILE A 22 16.79 -7.57 -4.38
N ALA A 23 16.43 -7.42 -3.10
CA ALA A 23 16.39 -8.55 -2.18
C ALA A 23 15.31 -9.55 -2.61
N PHE A 24 15.40 -10.77 -2.08
CA PHE A 24 14.40 -11.79 -2.35
C PHE A 24 13.00 -11.32 -1.94
N ASP A 25 12.06 -11.41 -2.86
CA ASP A 25 10.67 -11.12 -2.63
C ASP A 25 9.76 -12.29 -3.05
N GLU A 26 8.66 -12.45 -2.31
CA GLU A 26 7.61 -13.39 -2.67
C GLU A 26 6.40 -12.60 -3.17
N VAL A 27 6.06 -12.76 -4.45
CA VAL A 27 4.95 -12.05 -5.09
C VAL A 27 3.98 -13.05 -5.69
N VAL A 28 2.69 -12.88 -5.39
CA VAL A 28 1.61 -13.70 -5.93
C VAL A 28 0.65 -12.86 -6.77
N THR A 29 0.02 -13.49 -7.77
CA THR A 29 -0.99 -12.83 -8.60
C THR A 29 -2.38 -13.01 -8.02
N ARG A 30 -3.15 -11.91 -7.89
CA ARG A 30 -4.54 -11.90 -7.40
C ARG A 30 -5.42 -11.00 -8.27
N SER A 31 -6.73 -11.22 -8.25
CA SER A 31 -7.70 -10.34 -8.91
C SER A 31 -8.23 -9.28 -7.93
N ASN A 32 -8.32 -8.04 -8.38
CA ASN A 32 -8.98 -6.98 -7.62
C ASN A 32 -10.49 -7.26 -7.48
N GLU A 33 -11.00 -7.43 -6.26
CA GLU A 33 -12.43 -7.56 -6.00
C GLU A 33 -13.12 -6.22 -5.72
N GLU A 34 -12.36 -5.16 -5.46
CA GLU A 34 -12.92 -3.83 -5.24
C GLU A 34 -13.53 -3.25 -6.52
N VAL A 35 -14.42 -2.29 -6.33
CA VAL A 35 -14.91 -1.44 -7.43
C VAL A 35 -13.78 -0.62 -8.05
N ASP A 36 -13.99 -0.18 -9.30
CA ASP A 36 -13.02 0.62 -10.05
C ASP A 36 -12.50 1.81 -9.24
N LYS A 37 -11.21 2.12 -9.40
CA LYS A 37 -10.51 3.25 -8.76
C LYS A 37 -10.34 3.17 -7.23
N LYS A 38 -10.97 2.21 -6.56
CA LYS A 38 -10.88 2.08 -5.09
C LYS A 38 -9.56 1.44 -4.66
N MET A 39 -9.09 0.43 -5.39
CA MET A 39 -7.79 -0.19 -5.14
C MET A 39 -6.65 0.72 -5.62
N LYS A 40 -5.55 0.79 -4.85
CA LYS A 40 -4.33 1.54 -5.18
C LYS A 40 -3.10 0.68 -4.89
N PHE A 41 -2.00 0.93 -5.60
CA PHE A 41 -0.71 0.31 -5.31
C PHE A 41 -0.11 0.81 -4.00
N GLY A 42 0.68 -0.04 -3.32
CA GLY A 42 1.29 0.24 -2.02
C GLY A 42 0.33 0.09 -0.84
N LEU A 43 -0.87 -0.45 -1.05
CA LEU A 43 -1.82 -0.80 0.01
C LEU A 43 -1.66 -2.26 0.41
N ALA A 44 -1.73 -2.53 1.71
CA ALA A 44 -1.98 -3.85 2.25
C ALA A 44 -3.40 -4.30 1.90
N VAL A 45 -3.53 -5.54 1.45
CA VAL A 45 -4.79 -6.11 1.00
C VAL A 45 -5.14 -7.37 1.76
N ALA A 46 -6.43 -7.56 1.99
CA ALA A 46 -6.98 -8.74 2.64
C ALA A 46 -7.44 -9.76 1.59
N VAL A 47 -7.51 -11.03 2.01
CA VAL A 47 -8.13 -12.10 1.23
C VAL A 47 -9.55 -11.69 0.84
N GLY A 48 -9.85 -11.80 -0.45
CA GLY A 48 -11.17 -11.54 -1.02
C GLY A 48 -12.19 -12.63 -0.70
N THR A 49 -13.33 -12.55 -1.38
CA THR A 49 -14.38 -13.56 -1.36
C THR A 49 -13.87 -14.89 -1.91
N ASN A 50 -13.08 -14.84 -2.98
CA ASN A 50 -12.48 -16.01 -3.61
C ASN A 50 -11.07 -16.25 -3.05
N VAL A 51 -10.97 -17.04 -1.99
CA VAL A 51 -9.71 -17.34 -1.29
C VAL A 51 -8.64 -17.84 -2.27
N GLY A 52 -7.46 -17.21 -2.22
CA GLY A 52 -6.32 -17.55 -3.09
C GLY A 52 -6.44 -17.07 -4.54
N LYS A 53 -7.52 -16.37 -4.88
CA LYS A 53 -7.75 -15.79 -6.22
C LYS A 53 -7.92 -14.28 -6.15
N GLY A 54 -8.80 -13.79 -5.28
CA GLY A 54 -9.13 -12.38 -5.20
C GLY A 54 -8.66 -11.72 -3.91
N VAL A 55 -8.47 -10.41 -3.97
CA VAL A 55 -8.11 -9.55 -2.85
C VAL A 55 -8.99 -8.31 -2.81
N LYS A 56 -9.15 -7.76 -1.61
CA LYS A 56 -9.92 -6.54 -1.34
C LYS A 56 -9.21 -5.68 -0.30
N LEU A 57 -9.69 -4.47 -0.09
CA LEU A 57 -9.19 -3.66 1.04
C LEU A 57 -9.60 -4.32 2.36
N PRO A 58 -8.75 -4.21 3.40
CA PRO A 58 -9.11 -4.68 4.72
C PRO A 58 -10.35 -3.93 5.24
N THR A 59 -11.07 -4.60 6.15
CA THR A 59 -12.29 -4.09 6.80
C THR A 59 -12.22 -4.39 8.30
N THR A 60 -13.08 -3.76 9.11
CA THR A 60 -13.13 -4.02 10.55
C THR A 60 -13.26 -5.51 10.85
N GLY A 61 -12.43 -6.00 11.78
CA GLY A 61 -12.44 -7.41 12.20
C GLY A 61 -11.57 -8.33 11.35
N VAL A 62 -10.94 -7.85 10.27
CA VAL A 62 -9.90 -8.60 9.56
C VAL A 62 -8.70 -8.85 10.50
N THR A 63 -8.27 -10.10 10.57
CA THR A 63 -7.12 -10.55 11.37
C THR A 63 -5.85 -10.60 10.53
N ALA A 64 -4.69 -10.68 11.19
CA ALA A 64 -3.38 -10.60 10.54
C ALA A 64 -3.17 -11.70 9.49
N ASP A 65 -3.62 -12.93 9.77
CA ASP A 65 -3.56 -14.09 8.86
C ASP A 65 -4.42 -13.94 7.60
N LYS A 66 -5.30 -12.95 7.58
CA LYS A 66 -6.15 -12.61 6.43
C LYS A 66 -5.60 -11.45 5.61
N ILE A 67 -4.55 -10.78 6.07
CA ILE A 67 -3.79 -9.85 5.23
C ILE A 67 -2.86 -10.68 4.35
N GLU A 68 -3.02 -10.52 3.04
CA GLU A 68 -2.29 -11.33 2.07
C GLU A 68 -0.95 -10.71 1.67
N GLY A 69 -0.81 -9.39 1.78
CA GLY A 69 0.42 -8.68 1.43
C GLY A 69 0.13 -7.27 0.92
N VAL A 70 1.10 -6.69 0.20
CA VAL A 70 1.02 -5.32 -0.33
C VAL A 70 0.98 -5.32 -1.85
N THR A 71 0.10 -4.50 -2.42
CA THR A 71 -0.05 -4.35 -3.87
C THR A 71 1.19 -3.72 -4.52
N VAL A 72 1.74 -4.39 -5.53
CA VAL A 72 2.95 -4.00 -6.25
C VAL A 72 2.58 -3.18 -7.49
N ALA A 73 3.27 -2.07 -7.70
CA ALA A 73 3.09 -1.21 -8.86
C ALA A 73 3.46 -1.94 -10.16
N ILE A 74 2.59 -1.81 -11.16
CA ILE A 74 2.79 -2.37 -12.50
C ILE A 74 2.84 -1.21 -13.49
N ALA A 75 3.96 -1.05 -14.20
CA ALA A 75 4.21 0.09 -15.08
C ALA A 75 3.24 0.21 -16.27
N THR A 76 2.56 -0.88 -16.63
CA THR A 76 1.62 -0.95 -17.76
C THR A 76 0.15 -0.79 -17.33
N THR A 77 -0.11 -0.30 -16.12
CA THR A 77 -1.47 -0.10 -15.63
C THR A 77 -2.13 1.08 -16.37
N GLU A 78 -3.43 0.99 -16.62
CA GLU A 78 -4.20 2.03 -17.30
C GLU A 78 -4.26 3.33 -16.48
N HIS A 79 -4.32 4.47 -17.17
CA HIS A 79 -4.55 5.78 -16.57
C HIS A 79 -5.90 6.35 -17.03
N ASP A 80 -6.57 7.17 -16.20
CA ASP A 80 -7.68 8.00 -16.70
C ASP A 80 -7.19 9.20 -17.53
N THR A 81 -8.16 9.95 -18.03
CA THR A 81 -7.99 11.20 -18.76
C THR A 81 -7.22 12.27 -17.97
N ASP A 82 -7.22 12.20 -16.65
CA ASP A 82 -6.47 13.11 -15.77
C ASP A 82 -5.04 12.60 -15.51
N GLY A 83 -4.67 11.47 -16.10
CA GLY A 83 -3.36 10.85 -15.98
C GLY A 83 -3.17 10.04 -14.69
N ASN A 84 -4.24 9.75 -13.93
CA ASN A 84 -4.14 8.96 -12.70
C ASN A 84 -4.19 7.47 -13.01
N VAL A 85 -3.30 6.71 -12.36
CA VAL A 85 -3.32 5.24 -12.42
C VAL A 85 -4.65 4.70 -11.88
N ILE A 86 -5.33 3.84 -12.65
CA ILE A 86 -6.57 3.19 -12.26
C ILE A 86 -6.41 1.68 -12.24
N ILE A 87 -6.76 1.09 -11.10
CA ILE A 87 -6.97 -0.34 -10.97
C ILE A 87 -8.46 -0.62 -11.13
N LYS A 88 -8.82 -1.30 -12.22
CA LYS A 88 -10.20 -1.73 -12.50
C LYS A 88 -10.59 -2.95 -11.65
N LYS A 89 -11.88 -3.14 -11.44
CA LYS A 89 -12.43 -4.37 -10.88
C LYS A 89 -12.06 -5.56 -11.76
N GLY A 90 -11.62 -6.65 -11.14
CA GLY A 90 -11.17 -7.86 -11.81
C GLY A 90 -9.77 -7.77 -12.42
N ALA A 91 -9.09 -6.62 -12.33
CA ALA A 91 -7.72 -6.49 -12.81
C ALA A 91 -6.77 -7.43 -12.07
N ALA A 92 -5.79 -7.98 -12.78
CA ALA A 92 -4.72 -8.76 -12.18
C ALA A 92 -3.76 -7.82 -11.43
N LEU A 93 -3.47 -8.17 -10.19
CA LEU A 93 -2.58 -7.48 -9.28
C LEU A 93 -1.46 -8.39 -8.84
N SER A 94 -0.28 -7.81 -8.71
CA SER A 94 0.83 -8.41 -8.00
C SER A 94 0.72 -8.03 -6.52
N VAL A 95 0.78 -9.01 -5.63
CA VAL A 95 0.72 -8.83 -4.17
C VAL A 95 1.99 -9.41 -3.57
N MET A 96 2.83 -8.55 -2.97
CA MET A 96 4.05 -8.94 -2.28
C MET A 96 3.72 -9.42 -0.87
N ARG A 97 4.10 -10.66 -0.56
CA ARG A 97 3.92 -11.31 0.75
C ARG A 97 5.13 -11.15 1.66
N LYS A 98 6.31 -11.03 1.04
CA LYS A 98 7.61 -10.89 1.71
C LYS A 98 8.52 -10.05 0.86
N GLY A 99 9.32 -9.19 1.49
CA GLY A 99 10.27 -8.31 0.81
C GLY A 99 10.13 -6.86 1.23
N ASN A 100 10.85 -5.97 0.53
CA ASN A 100 10.89 -4.55 0.84
C ASN A 100 10.13 -3.76 -0.25
N ILE A 101 9.12 -3.00 0.16
CA ILE A 101 8.21 -2.31 -0.77
C ILE A 101 7.86 -0.90 -0.26
N TRP A 102 7.63 0.03 -1.19
CA TRP A 102 7.08 1.34 -0.87
C TRP A 102 5.59 1.24 -0.53
N GLY A 103 5.25 1.26 0.76
CA GLY A 103 3.87 1.28 1.26
C GLY A 103 3.32 2.70 1.40
N ARG A 104 2.01 2.85 1.26
CA ARG A 104 1.30 4.11 1.52
C ARG A 104 1.12 4.32 3.02
N LEU A 105 1.28 5.56 3.46
CA LEU A 105 1.08 5.98 4.84
C LEU A 105 -0.33 6.55 5.03
N ALA A 106 -0.92 6.30 6.20
CA ALA A 106 -2.09 7.05 6.65
C ALA A 106 -1.72 8.54 6.80
N ASN A 107 -2.70 9.44 6.70
CA ASN A 107 -2.40 10.87 6.69
C ASN A 107 -1.75 11.36 8.01
N GLY A 108 -0.75 12.24 7.91
CA GLY A 108 -0.16 12.95 9.05
C GLY A 108 0.76 12.12 9.95
N ILE A 109 1.12 10.89 9.57
CA ILE A 109 2.03 10.07 10.38
C ILE A 109 3.50 10.35 10.07
N THR A 110 4.34 10.24 11.10
CA THR A 110 5.80 10.20 10.97
C THR A 110 6.29 8.85 11.48
N PRO A 111 6.56 7.90 10.58
CA PRO A 111 7.12 6.62 10.96
C PRO A 111 8.55 6.74 11.49
N GLU A 112 8.91 5.83 12.38
CA GLU A 112 10.28 5.65 12.88
C GLU A 112 10.80 4.28 12.42
N ALA A 113 12.03 4.23 11.93
CA ALA A 113 12.62 3.02 11.39
C ALA A 113 12.65 1.88 12.42
N GLY A 114 12.34 0.68 11.99
CA GLY A 114 12.31 -0.53 12.82
C GLY A 114 11.08 -0.70 13.72
N LYS A 115 10.21 0.31 13.82
CA LYS A 115 8.92 0.19 14.52
C LYS A 115 7.91 -0.59 13.68
N THR A 116 6.93 -1.17 14.37
CA THR A 116 5.81 -1.88 13.74
C THR A 116 5.05 -0.96 12.80
N ALA A 117 4.79 -1.45 11.59
CA ALA A 117 3.93 -0.81 10.61
C ALA A 117 2.56 -1.49 10.63
N TYR A 118 1.62 -0.90 11.35
CA TYR A 118 0.25 -1.43 11.46
C TYR A 118 -0.55 -1.13 10.19
N VAL A 119 -1.44 -2.03 9.80
CA VAL A 119 -2.34 -1.84 8.68
C VAL A 119 -3.67 -1.25 9.16
N ALA A 120 -4.07 -0.11 8.62
CA ALA A 120 -5.38 0.48 8.88
C ALA A 120 -6.50 -0.35 8.23
N LEU A 121 -7.56 -0.62 8.99
CA LEU A 121 -8.63 -1.54 8.58
C LEU A 121 -9.87 -0.85 8.00
N THR A 122 -10.00 0.47 8.10
CA THR A 122 -11.27 1.16 7.82
C THR A 122 -11.09 2.53 7.22
N GLY A 123 -12.15 3.04 6.59
CA GLY A 123 -12.20 4.39 6.04
C GLY A 123 -11.38 4.54 4.77
N ASP A 124 -11.07 5.79 4.42
CA ASP A 124 -10.29 6.12 3.23
C ASP A 124 -8.82 5.68 3.33
N ASP A 125 -8.37 5.39 4.55
CA ASP A 125 -7.04 4.89 4.88
C ASP A 125 -6.95 3.36 4.88
N ALA A 126 -8.03 2.63 4.54
CA ALA A 126 -8.00 1.16 4.55
C ALA A 126 -6.87 0.60 3.68
N GLY A 127 -6.02 -0.22 4.29
CA GLY A 127 -4.83 -0.80 3.65
C GLY A 127 -3.57 0.07 3.71
N THR A 128 -3.64 1.30 4.21
CA THR A 128 -2.44 2.12 4.47
C THR A 128 -1.72 1.67 5.75
N PHE A 129 -0.45 2.03 5.87
CA PHE A 129 0.37 1.78 7.04
C PHE A 129 0.33 2.94 8.01
N THR A 130 0.29 2.64 9.31
CA THR A 130 0.24 3.63 10.39
C THR A 130 1.05 3.19 11.60
N THR A 131 1.35 4.14 12.48
CA THR A 131 2.02 3.90 13.78
C THR A 131 1.04 3.62 14.91
N SER A 132 -0.27 3.85 14.69
CA SER A 132 -1.32 3.58 15.67
C SER A 132 -1.70 2.09 15.70
N SER A 133 -1.82 1.52 16.90
CA SER A 133 -2.35 0.17 17.12
C SER A 133 -3.88 0.13 17.25
N THR A 134 -4.55 1.29 17.29
CA THR A 134 -6.00 1.37 17.51
C THR A 134 -6.76 1.25 16.19
N GLY A 135 -7.63 0.26 16.06
CA GLY A 135 -8.40 0.04 14.83
C GLY A 135 -7.55 -0.49 13.66
N THR A 136 -6.40 -1.07 13.98
CA THR A 136 -5.42 -1.56 13.01
C THR A 136 -5.09 -3.03 13.27
N VAL A 137 -4.29 -3.62 12.38
CA VAL A 137 -3.76 -4.98 12.55
C VAL A 137 -2.24 -4.99 12.40
N ASP A 138 -1.58 -5.75 13.26
CA ASP A 138 -0.15 -6.03 13.15
C ASP A 138 0.04 -7.28 12.28
N ILE A 139 0.77 -7.15 11.18
CA ILE A 139 1.07 -8.25 10.26
C ILE A 139 2.54 -8.70 10.36
N GLY A 140 3.28 -8.22 11.37
CA GLY A 140 4.72 -8.43 11.51
C GLY A 140 5.57 -7.47 10.68
N ALA A 141 4.95 -6.56 9.92
CA ALA A 141 5.63 -5.59 9.09
C ALA A 141 6.32 -4.48 9.91
N LYS A 142 7.42 -3.96 9.38
CA LYS A 142 8.17 -2.85 10.01
C LYS A 142 8.41 -1.72 9.03
N PHE A 143 8.51 -0.50 9.56
CA PHE A 143 9.01 0.62 8.79
C PHE A 143 10.51 0.46 8.53
N GLY A 144 10.90 0.62 7.27
CA GLY A 144 12.30 0.62 6.83
C GLY A 144 13.02 1.93 7.20
N ASN A 145 14.20 2.10 6.62
CA ASN A 145 15.08 3.25 6.89
C ASN A 145 14.72 4.51 6.09
N VAL A 146 13.82 4.43 5.11
CA VAL A 146 13.47 5.56 4.23
C VAL A 146 11.97 5.87 4.32
N VAL A 147 11.66 7.15 4.50
CA VAL A 147 10.30 7.70 4.57
C VAL A 147 10.24 8.95 3.71
N ASP A 148 9.34 8.97 2.74
CA ASP A 148 9.01 10.14 1.92
C ASP A 148 7.70 10.74 2.44
N LYS A 149 7.84 11.66 3.40
CA LYS A 149 6.70 12.31 4.06
C LYS A 149 5.90 13.18 3.12
N ASP A 150 6.57 13.84 2.17
CA ASP A 150 5.95 14.77 1.23
C ASP A 150 5.03 14.01 0.25
N ASN A 151 5.36 12.75 -0.06
CA ASN A 151 4.57 11.88 -0.93
C ASN A 151 3.74 10.81 -0.17
N GLY A 152 3.78 10.81 1.15
CA GLY A 152 3.00 9.89 2.00
C GLY A 152 3.35 8.41 1.80
N ILE A 153 4.63 8.08 1.61
CA ILE A 153 5.11 6.70 1.46
C ILE A 153 6.29 6.40 2.38
N ALA A 154 6.45 5.13 2.75
CA ALA A 154 7.63 4.64 3.43
C ALA A 154 8.01 3.26 2.91
N VAL A 155 9.26 2.88 3.12
CA VAL A 155 9.68 1.49 2.94
C VAL A 155 9.02 0.64 4.03
N ILE A 156 8.37 -0.43 3.61
CA ILE A 156 7.77 -1.44 4.48
C ILE A 156 8.55 -2.73 4.26
N VAL A 157 9.02 -3.29 5.37
CA VAL A 157 9.67 -4.59 5.44
C VAL A 157 8.62 -5.62 5.82
N LEU A 158 8.30 -6.52 4.89
CA LEU A 158 7.32 -7.62 5.02
C LEU A 158 8.02 -8.94 5.30
#